data_AF-A0A3M2BEZ2-F1
#
_entry.id   AF-A0A3M2BEZ2-F1
#
_cell.length_a   1.000
_cell.length_b   1.000
_cell.length_c   1.000
_cell.angle_alpha   90.00
_cell.angle_beta   90.00
_cell.angle_gamma   90.00
#
_symmetry.space_group_name_H-M   'P 1'
#
loop_
_entity.id
_entity.type
_entity.pdbx_description
1 polymer ?
#
loop_
_entity_poly.entity_id
_entity_poly.type
_entity_poly.pdbx_seq_one_letter_code
_entity_poly.pdbx_strand_id
1 'polypeptide(L)'
;MLAALTALYEPDPMPLKPPIPGYTLAWHDEFEGRTLDATKWKPWALGPRRDAINTAEAHYLDGNGFLHITTRRVEQDGQTRYESGGVWTRGLYEPTF
;
A
#
# COMPACT_ATOMS: atom_id res chain seq x y z
N MET A 1 -17.70 -9.40 35.80
CA MET A 1 -16.75 -10.30 35.12
C MET A 1 -17.05 -10.23 33.63
N LEU A 2 -16.36 -9.34 32.90
CA LEU A 2 -16.60 -9.07 31.48
C LEU A 2 -15.83 -10.12 30.66
N ALA A 3 -16.53 -10.95 29.89
CA ALA A 3 -15.91 -11.90 28.97
C ALA A 3 -15.45 -11.16 27.70
N ALA A 4 -14.24 -11.51 27.26
CA ALA A 4 -13.52 -10.90 26.16
C ALA A 4 -14.26 -11.04 24.83
N LEU A 5 -14.47 -9.92 24.14
CA LEU A 5 -14.82 -9.89 22.73
C LEU A 5 -13.52 -9.77 21.92
N THR A 6 -12.80 -10.88 21.82
CA THR A 6 -11.72 -11.03 20.84
C THR A 6 -12.20 -12.08 19.86
N ALA A 7 -12.87 -11.64 18.78
CA ALA A 7 -13.06 -12.51 17.63
C ALA A 7 -11.66 -12.90 17.14
N LEU A 8 -11.37 -14.19 17.18
CA LEU A 8 -10.12 -14.77 16.71
C LEU A 8 -10.03 -14.47 15.21
N TYR A 9 -9.09 -13.62 14.82
CA TYR A 9 -8.65 -13.52 13.45
C TYR A 9 -8.05 -14.88 13.08
N GLU A 10 -8.78 -15.69 12.31
CA GLU A 10 -8.21 -16.84 11.64
C GLU A 10 -7.47 -16.31 10.41
N PRO A 11 -6.13 -16.38 10.35
CA PRO A 11 -5.42 -16.00 9.15
C PRO A 11 -5.85 -16.92 8.01
N ASP A 12 -6.14 -16.32 6.86
CA ASP A 12 -6.52 -17.01 5.63
C ASP A 12 -5.51 -18.15 5.35
N PRO A 13 -5.95 -19.39 5.08
CA PRO A 13 -5.03 -20.51 4.89
C PRO A 13 -4.26 -20.35 3.59
N MET A 14 -3.06 -19.79 3.68
CA MET A 14 -2.12 -19.69 2.58
C MET A 14 -1.12 -20.85 2.62
N PRO A 15 -0.81 -21.44 1.45
CA PRO A 15 -0.32 -20.65 0.33
C PRO A 15 -1.19 -20.76 -0.92
N LEU A 16 -1.55 -19.59 -1.49
CA LEU A 16 -1.88 -19.40 -2.90
C LEU A 16 -0.73 -20.04 -3.67
N LYS A 17 -0.91 -21.29 -4.10
CA LYS A 17 -0.02 -21.87 -5.09
C LYS A 17 -0.17 -21.01 -6.35
N PRO A 18 0.92 -20.51 -6.93
CA PRO A 18 0.83 -19.90 -8.24
C PRO A 18 0.11 -20.87 -9.18
N PRO A 19 -0.79 -20.39 -10.05
CA PRO A 19 -1.50 -21.26 -10.99
C PRO A 19 -0.55 -21.91 -12.01
N ILE A 20 0.73 -21.53 -12.01
CA ILE A 20 1.78 -21.97 -12.93
C ILE A 20 2.66 -23.02 -12.23
N PRO A 21 2.75 -24.26 -12.75
CA PRO A 21 3.65 -25.28 -12.23
C PRO A 21 5.11 -24.83 -12.21
N GLY A 22 5.84 -25.19 -11.15
CA GLY A 22 7.26 -24.84 -10.97
C GLY A 22 7.50 -23.46 -10.38
N TYR A 23 6.47 -22.64 -10.17
CA TYR A 23 6.59 -21.35 -9.50
C TYR A 23 6.17 -21.47 -8.03
N THR A 24 6.81 -20.68 -7.17
CA THR A 24 6.45 -20.51 -5.75
C THR A 24 6.21 -19.03 -5.47
N LEU A 25 5.31 -18.72 -4.53
CA LEU A 25 5.06 -17.35 -4.10
C LEU A 25 6.22 -16.89 -3.21
N ALA A 26 7.11 -16.06 -3.75
CA ALA A 26 8.31 -15.58 -3.05
C ALA A 26 8.09 -14.29 -2.24
N TRP A 27 7.12 -13.45 -2.66
CA TRP A 27 6.80 -12.18 -2.03
C TRP A 27 5.38 -11.76 -2.40
N HIS A 28 4.66 -11.14 -1.46
CA HIS A 28 3.30 -10.65 -1.65
C HIS A 28 2.95 -9.58 -0.62
N ASP A 29 1.90 -8.80 -0.88
CA ASP A 29 1.21 -7.96 0.08
C ASP A 29 -0.28 -7.89 -0.31
N GLU A 30 -1.15 -8.32 0.58
CA GLU A 30 -2.61 -8.31 0.37
C GLU A 30 -3.25 -7.01 0.85
N PHE A 31 -2.45 -6.05 1.36
CA PHE A 31 -2.89 -4.72 1.79
C PHE A 31 -3.96 -4.77 2.90
N GLU A 32 -3.84 -5.74 3.78
CA GLU A 32 -4.72 -5.90 4.93
C GLU A 32 -4.50 -4.82 5.99
N GLY A 33 -5.58 -4.49 6.70
CA GLY A 33 -5.56 -3.45 7.73
C GLY A 33 -5.44 -2.03 7.16
N ARG A 34 -5.04 -1.07 7.99
CA ARG A 34 -5.11 0.38 7.70
C ARG A 34 -3.75 1.04 7.56
N THR A 35 -2.66 0.27 7.54
CA THR A 35 -1.30 0.81 7.54
C THR A 35 -0.43 -0.05 6.66
N LEU A 36 0.31 0.60 5.76
CA LEU A 36 1.27 -0.09 4.90
C LEU A 36 2.37 -0.76 5.75
N ASP A 37 2.72 -1.97 5.35
CA ASP A 37 3.86 -2.68 5.91
C ASP A 37 5.16 -1.96 5.50
N ALA A 38 5.74 -1.22 6.45
CA ALA A 38 6.98 -0.46 6.24
C ALA A 38 8.22 -1.35 6.00
N THR A 39 8.12 -2.66 6.23
CA THR A 39 9.18 -3.62 5.86
C THR A 39 9.13 -3.97 4.37
N LYS A 40 7.98 -3.73 3.71
CA LYS A 40 7.75 -4.00 2.28
C LYS A 40 7.72 -2.74 1.42
N TRP A 41 7.17 -1.65 1.95
CA TRP A 41 6.91 -0.43 1.20
C TRP A 41 7.53 0.82 1.83
N LYS A 42 7.92 1.76 0.98
CA LYS A 42 8.25 3.14 1.35
C LYS A 42 7.42 4.12 0.51
N PRO A 43 7.12 5.33 1.01
CA PRO A 43 6.54 6.39 0.21
C PRO A 43 7.43 6.72 -0.99
N TRP A 44 6.82 6.92 -2.17
CA TRP A 44 7.55 7.21 -3.39
C TRP A 44 7.68 8.73 -3.62
N ALA A 45 8.93 9.21 -3.59
CA ALA A 45 9.34 10.52 -4.10
C ALA A 45 8.43 11.68 -3.63
N LEU A 46 8.21 11.81 -2.33
CA LEU A 46 7.41 12.91 -1.75
C LEU A 46 7.91 14.28 -2.24
N GLY A 47 6.98 15.16 -2.60
CA GLY A 47 7.26 16.50 -3.16
C GLY A 47 6.96 16.62 -4.66
N PRO A 48 7.39 17.72 -5.30
CA PRO A 48 7.08 18.02 -6.69
C PRO A 48 7.62 16.98 -7.68
N ARG A 49 6.75 16.49 -8.57
CA ARG A 49 7.10 15.55 -9.64
C ARG A 49 6.26 15.80 -10.89
N ARG A 50 6.91 16.30 -11.95
CA ARG A 50 6.23 16.76 -13.18
C ARG A 50 5.14 17.77 -12.80
N ASP A 51 3.88 17.50 -13.17
CA ASP A 51 2.75 18.42 -12.99
C ASP A 51 1.97 18.19 -11.69
N ALA A 52 2.47 17.32 -10.80
CA ALA A 52 1.84 16.99 -9.52
C ALA A 52 2.82 17.08 -8.34
N ILE A 53 2.29 17.04 -7.12
CA ILE A 53 3.03 16.89 -5.87
C ILE A 53 2.69 15.53 -5.28
N ASN A 54 3.70 14.69 -5.08
CA ASN A 54 3.51 13.43 -4.37
C ASN A 54 3.36 13.70 -2.87
N THR A 55 2.27 13.23 -2.27
CA THR A 55 1.99 13.41 -0.83
C THR A 55 1.82 12.07 -0.12
N ALA A 56 2.00 12.07 1.20
CA ALA A 56 1.86 10.86 2.01
C ALA A 56 0.39 10.44 2.11
N GLU A 57 -0.52 11.39 2.03
CA GLU A 57 -1.97 11.21 2.18
C GLU A 57 -2.62 10.65 0.91
N ALA A 58 -1.94 10.76 -0.23
CA ALA A 58 -2.44 10.27 -1.51
C ALA A 58 -2.20 8.77 -1.72
N HIS A 59 -1.69 8.05 -0.72
CA HIS A 59 -1.67 6.59 -0.70
C HIS A 59 -2.05 6.07 0.69
N TYR A 60 -3.00 5.13 0.76
CA TYR A 60 -3.47 4.58 2.04
C TYR A 60 -4.13 3.22 1.85
N LEU A 61 -4.24 2.46 2.94
CA LEU A 61 -5.03 1.23 2.97
C LEU A 61 -6.43 1.53 3.50
N ASP A 62 -7.46 0.98 2.88
CA ASP A 62 -8.85 1.23 3.31
C ASP A 62 -9.30 0.36 4.49
N GLY A 63 -8.53 -0.68 4.84
CA GLY A 63 -8.93 -1.68 5.84
C GLY A 63 -9.63 -2.91 5.27
N ASN A 64 -9.84 -2.97 3.95
CA ASN A 64 -10.59 -4.02 3.26
C ASN A 64 -9.76 -4.73 2.18
N GLY A 65 -8.43 -4.76 2.32
CA GLY A 65 -7.52 -5.43 1.39
C GLY A 65 -7.16 -4.62 0.16
N PHE A 66 -7.33 -3.29 0.17
CA PHE A 66 -6.96 -2.44 -0.96
C PHE A 66 -5.99 -1.32 -0.58
N LEU A 67 -4.89 -1.24 -1.33
CA LEU A 67 -4.09 -0.04 -1.47
C LEU A 67 -4.77 0.93 -2.43
N HIS A 68 -5.08 2.11 -1.93
CA HIS A 68 -5.54 3.25 -2.72
C HIS A 68 -4.35 4.12 -3.06
N ILE A 69 -4.17 4.44 -4.34
CA ILE A 69 -3.29 5.52 -4.81
C ILE A 69 -4.20 6.51 -5.52
N THR A 70 -4.28 7.72 -5.00
CA THR A 70 -5.22 8.72 -5.49
C THR A 70 -4.50 9.86 -6.18
N THR A 71 -5.18 10.47 -7.16
CA THR A 71 -4.79 11.76 -7.71
C THR A 71 -5.95 12.71 -7.52
N ARG A 72 -5.69 13.88 -6.94
CA ARG A 72 -6.72 14.88 -6.64
C ARG A 72 -6.28 16.27 -7.07
N ARG A 73 -7.25 17.06 -7.53
CA ARG A 73 -7.09 18.48 -7.78
C ARG A 73 -7.29 19.23 -6.46
N VAL A 74 -6.35 20.10 -6.11
CA VAL A 74 -6.38 20.93 -4.91
C VAL A 74 -6.34 22.39 -5.35
N GLU A 75 -7.31 23.18 -4.89
CA GLU A 75 -7.28 24.64 -5.02
C GLU A 75 -6.80 25.22 -3.70
N GLN A 76 -5.73 26.02 -3.73
CA GLN A 76 -5.19 26.71 -2.56
C GLN A 76 -4.67 28.08 -2.97
N ASP A 77 -5.06 29.13 -2.25
CA ASP A 77 -4.61 30.51 -2.50
C ASP A 77 -4.83 31.00 -3.95
N GLY A 78 -5.93 30.56 -4.57
CA GLY A 78 -6.25 30.89 -5.97
C GLY A 78 -5.42 30.13 -7.02
N GLN A 79 -4.62 29.15 -6.60
CA GLN A 79 -3.82 28.31 -7.48
C GLN A 79 -4.34 26.87 -7.48
N THR A 80 -4.39 26.26 -8.66
CA THR A 80 -4.63 24.83 -8.83
C THR A 80 -3.32 24.07 -8.73
N ARG A 81 -3.28 23.00 -7.93
CA ARG A 81 -2.24 21.97 -7.99
C ARG A 81 -2.87 20.57 -8.02
N TYR A 82 -2.10 19.60 -8.48
CA TYR A 82 -2.49 18.19 -8.41
C TYR A 82 -1.65 17.49 -7.35
N GLU A 83 -2.29 16.74 -6.47
CA GLU A 83 -1.62 15.86 -5.53
C GLU A 83 -1.79 14.42 -5.99
N SER A 84 -0.72 13.65 -5.94
CA SER A 84 -0.70 12.23 -6.29
C SER A 84 0.07 11.44 -5.23
N GLY A 85 0.09 10.12 -5.35
CA GLY A 85 0.75 9.24 -4.40
C GLY A 85 1.52 8.13 -5.10
N GLY A 86 2.26 7.37 -4.30
CA GLY A 86 2.88 6.15 -4.76
C GLY A 86 3.72 5.52 -3.67
N VAL A 87 4.00 4.24 -3.86
CA VAL A 87 4.86 3.45 -2.98
C VAL A 87 5.86 2.67 -3.83
N TRP A 88 6.96 2.28 -3.22
CA TRP A 88 7.99 1.46 -3.86
C TRP A 88 8.62 0.49 -2.87
N THR A 89 9.27 -0.55 -3.40
CA THR A 89 10.00 -1.55 -2.63
C THR A 89 11.52 -1.31 -2.64
N ARG A 90 11.97 -0.13 -3.10
CA ARG A 90 13.40 0.15 -3.30
C ARG A 90 14.21 0.01 -2.00
N GLY A 91 15.26 -0.81 -2.06
CA GLY A 91 16.06 -1.20 -0.91
C GLY A 91 15.29 -1.95 0.19
N LEU A 92 14.17 -2.60 -0.15
CA LEU A 92 13.40 -3.51 0.71
C LEU A 92 13.22 -4.86 0.02
N TYR A 93 12.62 -4.86 -1.18
CA TYR A 93 12.47 -6.04 -2.04
C TYR A 93 12.80 -5.67 -3.48
N GLU A 94 13.88 -6.26 -4.00
CA GLU A 94 14.40 -6.01 -5.35
C GLU A 94 14.75 -7.37 -5.97
N PRO A 95 13.81 -8.05 -6.65
CA PRO A 95 14.09 -9.34 -7.25
C PRO A 95 15.12 -9.16 -8.36
N THR A 96 16.31 -9.73 -8.17
CA THR A 96 17.35 -9.81 -9.19
C THR A 96 17.12 -11.06 -10.03
N PHE A 97 17.13 -10.90 -11.35
CA PHE A 97 17.17 -12.00 -12.31
C PHE A 97 18.61 -12.24 -12.78
#